data_AF-A0A3C0YC08-F1
#
_entry.id   AF-A0A3C0YC08-F1
#
_cell.length_a   1.000
_cell.length_b   1.000
_cell.length_c   1.000
_cell.angle_alpha   90.00
_cell.angle_beta   90.00
_cell.angle_gamma   90.00
#
_symmetry.space_group_name_H-M   'P 1'
#
loop_
_entity.id
_entity.type
_entity.pdbx_description
1 polymer ?
#
loop_
_entity_poly.entity_id
_entity_poly.type
_entity_poly.pdbx_seq_one_letter_code
_entity_poly.pdbx_strand_id
1 'polypeptide(L)' 'MTESVSASNPVRIQSESKERVAYDLMIKIAPYEVEVKPHDRDYWLRLYGECLSMANGTELSYVKSNRSRN' A
#
# COMPACT_ATOMS: atom_id res chain seq x y z
N MET A 1 20.23 3.67 -26.39
CA MET A 1 19.09 4.57 -26.67
C MET A 1 18.33 4.73 -25.35
N THR A 2 18.39 5.90 -24.73
CA THR A 2 17.67 6.21 -23.48
C THR A 2 16.37 6.91 -23.85
N GLU A 3 15.25 6.21 -23.75
CA GLU A 3 13.93 6.82 -23.94
C GLU A 3 13.69 7.81 -22.80
N SER A 4 13.77 9.10 -23.12
CA SER A 4 13.39 10.19 -22.24
C SER A 4 11.86 10.23 -22.14
N VAL A 5 11.32 9.65 -21.08
CA VAL A 5 9.89 9.76 -20.74
C VAL A 5 9.62 11.20 -20.33
N SER A 6 9.17 12.02 -21.28
CA SER A 6 8.69 13.38 -21.00
C SER A 6 7.24 13.31 -20.55
N ALA A 7 6.99 13.53 -19.25
CA ALA A 7 5.65 13.67 -18.70
C ALA A 7 5.08 15.05 -19.10
N SER A 8 4.49 15.15 -20.29
CA SER A 8 4.01 16.42 -20.87
C SER A 8 2.69 16.95 -20.30
N ASN A 9 2.16 16.35 -19.22
CA ASN A 9 0.89 16.76 -18.60
C ASN A 9 1.12 17.20 -17.15
N PRO A 10 0.37 18.22 -16.66
CA PRO A 10 0.40 18.58 -15.24
C PRO A 10 0.06 17.36 -14.41
N VAL A 11 0.93 17.00 -13.47
CA VAL A 11 0.66 15.93 -12.50
C VAL A 11 -0.53 16.36 -11.66
N ARG A 12 -1.72 15.85 -11.99
CA ARG A 12 -2.92 16.07 -11.19
C ARG A 12 -2.87 15.14 -9.99
N ILE A 13 -2.54 15.70 -8.83
CA ILE A 13 -2.65 15.00 -7.56
C ILE A 13 -4.15 14.83 -7.29
N GLN A 14 -4.65 13.61 -7.42
CA GLN A 14 -6.02 13.27 -7.06
C GLN A 14 -6.05 12.98 -5.55
N SER A 15 -6.51 13.96 -4.77
CA SER A 15 -6.49 13.87 -3.30
C SER A 15 -7.33 12.72 -2.75
N GLU A 16 -8.37 12.31 -3.47
CA GLU A 16 -9.27 11.20 -3.12
C GLU A 16 -8.96 9.92 -3.89
N SER A 17 -7.79 9.85 -4.54
CA SER A 17 -7.39 8.61 -5.20
C SER A 17 -7.18 7.51 -4.17
N LYS A 18 -7.47 6.28 -4.55
CA LYS A 18 -7.32 5.12 -3.67
C LYS A 18 -5.86 4.88 -3.31
N GLU A 19 -4.95 5.23 -4.21
CA GLU A 19 -3.49 5.23 -4.00
C GLU A 19 -3.09 6.22 -2.90
N ARG A 20 -3.70 7.41 -2.87
CA ARG A 20 -3.46 8.39 -1.81
C ARG A 20 -3.97 7.88 -0.47
N VAL A 21 -5.18 7.32 -0.43
CA VAL A 21 -5.74 6.71 0.78
C VAL A 21 -4.87 5.55 1.27
N ALA A 22 -4.40 4.69 0.36
CA ALA A 22 -3.53 3.57 0.68
C ALA A 22 -2.18 4.03 1.25
N TYR A 23 -1.59 5.06 0.66
CA TYR A 23 -0.35 5.66 1.16
C TYR A 23 -0.54 6.27 2.56
N ASP A 24 -1.62 7.03 2.77
CA ASP A 24 -1.93 7.64 4.06
C ASP A 24 -2.18 6.58 5.15
N LEU A 25 -2.79 5.43 4.80
CA LEU A 25 -2.93 4.28 5.70
C LEU A 25 -1.57 3.66 6.05
N MET A 26 -0.73 3.40 5.05
CA MET A 26 0.62 2.86 5.26
C MET A 26 1.45 3.76 6.18
N ILE A 27 1.40 5.08 6.00
CA ILE A 27 2.11 6.05 6.86
C ILE A 27 1.61 6.01 8.30
N LYS A 28 0.31 5.75 8.54
CA LYS A 28 -0.23 5.59 9.90
C LYS A 28 0.20 4.27 10.54
N ILE A 29 0.43 3.22 9.75
CA ILE A 29 0.87 1.90 10.23
C ILE A 29 2.39 1.89 10.50
N ALA A 30 3.17 2.59 9.67
CA ALA A 30 4.62 2.54 9.69
C ALA A 30 5.28 2.71 11.09
N PRO A 31 4.82 3.63 11.97
CA PRO A 31 5.37 3.76 13.32
C PRO A 31 5.29 2.47 14.14
N TYR A 32 4.18 1.74 14.03
CA TYR A 32 3.96 0.49 14.77
C TYR A 32 4.81 -0.67 14.23
N GLU A 33 5.18 -0.63 12.95
CA GLU A 33 5.97 -1.66 12.30
C GLU A 33 7.47 -1.50 12.56
N VAL A 34 7.96 -0.25 12.58
CA VAL A 34 9.37 0.08 12.81
C VAL A 34 9.82 -0.27 14.23
N GLU A 35 8.91 -0.18 15.21
CA GLU A 35 9.19 -0.57 16.60
C GLU A 35 9.39 -2.09 16.76
N VAL A 36 8.88 -2.90 15.82
CA VAL A 36 8.92 -4.37 15.92
C VAL A 36 10.19 -4.94 15.30
N LYS A 37 10.57 -4.48 14.09
CA LYS A 37 11.79 -4.93 13.40
C LYS A 37 12.17 -4.00 12.24
N PRO A 38 13.45 -3.97 11.82
CA PRO A 38 13.83 -3.37 10.56
C PRO A 38 13.17 -4.12 9.39
N HIS A 39 12.57 -3.37 8.47
CA HIS A 39 11.88 -3.89 7.30
C HIS A 39 12.54 -3.43 6.01
N ASP A 40 12.52 -4.28 4.98
CA ASP A 40 13.08 -3.98 3.67
C ASP A 40 12.06 -3.30 2.75
N ARG A 41 12.52 -2.90 1.56
CA ARG A 41 11.67 -2.26 0.55
C ARG A 41 10.49 -3.15 0.15
N ASP A 42 10.72 -4.46 0.03
CA ASP A 42 9.72 -5.41 -0.45
C ASP A 42 8.57 -5.55 0.56
N TYR A 43 8.87 -5.53 1.85
CA TYR A 43 7.85 -5.47 2.91
C TYR A 43 6.95 -4.24 2.74
N TRP A 44 7.51 -3.05 2.60
CA TRP A 44 6.72 -1.82 2.47
C TRP A 44 5.87 -1.79 1.19
N LEU A 45 6.36 -2.38 0.10
CA LEU A 45 5.59 -2.54 -1.14
C LEU A 45 4.41 -3.49 -0.96
N ARG A 46 4.57 -4.57 -0.19
CA ARG A 46 3.46 -5.48 0.15
C ARG A 46 2.44 -4.79 1.04
N LEU A 47 2.88 -4.10 2.09
CA LEU A 47 1.99 -3.36 2.99
C LEU A 47 1.20 -2.28 2.23
N TYR A 48 1.84 -1.57 1.31
CA TYR A 48 1.14 -0.63 0.44
C TYR A 48 0.06 -1.33 -0.41
N GLY A 49 0.36 -2.50 -0.97
CA GLY A 49 -0.61 -3.32 -1.71
C GLY A 49 -1.81 -3.72 -0.86
N GLU A 50 -1.59 -4.12 0.39
CA GLU A 50 -2.65 -4.44 1.36
C GLU A 50 -3.52 -3.21 1.67
N CYS A 51 -2.89 -2.06 1.92
CA CYS A 51 -3.59 -0.79 2.14
C CYS A 51 -4.42 -0.40 0.91
N LEU A 52 -3.92 -0.66 -0.31
CA LEU A 52 -4.63 -0.39 -1.55
C LEU A 52 -5.81 -1.33 -1.76
N SER A 53 -5.70 -2.61 -1.40
CA SER A 53 -6.85 -3.54 -1.41
C SER A 53 -7.95 -3.08 -0.45
N MET A 54 -7.57 -2.62 0.75
CA MET A 54 -8.50 -2.06 1.73
C MET A 54 -9.18 -0.77 1.22
N ALA A 55 -8.41 0.15 0.62
CA ALA A 55 -8.95 1.37 0.00
C ALA A 55 -9.87 1.07 -1.19
N ASN A 56 -9.70 -0.08 -1.84
CA ASN A 56 -10.58 -0.57 -2.89
C ASN A 56 -11.87 -1.25 -2.38
N GLY A 57 -12.04 -1.40 -1.06
CA GLY A 57 -13.14 -2.16 -0.48
C GLY A 57 -13.06 -3.67 -0.78
N THR A 58 -11.88 -4.14 -1.20
CA THR A 58 -11.63 -5.56 -1.44
C THR A 58 -11.27 -6.18 -0.10
N GLU A 59 -12.18 -6.99 0.45
CA GLU A 59 -11.92 -7.72 1.69
C GLU A 59 -10.71 -8.64 1.46
N LEU A 60 -9.59 -8.36 2.15
CA LEU A 60 -8.41 -9.24 2.12
C LEU A 60 -8.85 -10.61 2.67
N SER A 61 -8.97 -11.60 1.79
CA SER A 61 -9.39 -12.97 2.12
C SER A 61 -8.40 -13.72 3.02
N TYR A 62 -7.31 -13.07 3.46
CA TYR A 62 -6.22 -13.67 4.22
C TYR A 62 -6.58 -14.07 5.65
N VAL A 63 -7.70 -13.58 6.20
CA VAL A 63 -8.12 -13.91 7.59
C VAL A 63 -8.94 -15.21 7.68
N LYS A 64 -9.43 -15.78 6.56
CA LYS A 64 -10.29 -16.98 6.62
C LYS A 64 -9.54 -18.32 6.67
N SER A 65 -8.22 -18.37 6.45
CA SER A 65 -7.51 -19.66 6.42
C SER A 65 -7.13 -20.20 7.82
N ASN A 66 -7.01 -19.33 8.84
CA ASN A 66 -6.59 -19.75 10.19
C ASN A 66 -7.72 -19.97 11.20
N ARG A 67 -9.00 -19.88 10.80
CA ARG A 67 -10.14 -20.08 11.72
C ARG A 67 -10.90 -21.40 11.54
N SER A 68 -10.40 -22.31 10.70
CA SER A 68 -11.02 -23.62 10.43
C SER A 68 -10.27 -24.81 11.05
N ARG A 69 -9.48 -24.56 12.10
CA ARG A 69 -8.85 -25.60 12.94
C ARG A 69 -9.12 -25.29 14.41
N ASN A 70 -10.35 -25.50 14.84
CA ASN A 70 -10.71 -25.80 16.23
C ASN A 70 -11.98 -26.67 16.21
#